data_AF-A0A967KZ02-F1
#
_entry.id   AF-A0A967KZ02-F1
#
_cell.length_a   1.000
_cell.length_b   1.000
_cell.length_c   1.000
_cell.angle_alpha   90.00
_cell.angle_beta   90.00
_cell.angle_gamma   90.00
#
_symmetry.space_group_name_H-M   'P 1'
#
loop_
_entity.id
_entity.type
_entity.pdbx_description
1 polymer ?
#
loop_
_entity_poly.entity_id
_entity_poly.type
_entity_poly.pdbx_seq_one_letter_code
_entity_poly.pdbx_strand_id
1 'polypeptide(L)'
;KVTSFPAIHIRDGSVSFRLDWKGLSFVFGGDSVPNKWFAKEAKGADVVVHECFFTPEQWMRIAGFPYKQAYWVTSVIHTPPQGFGKLMSMV
;
A
#
# COMPACT_ATOMS: atom_id res chain seq x y z
N LYS A 1 -8.27 16.14 -12.56
CA LYS A 1 -9.08 16.03 -11.33
C LYS A 1 -8.26 15.25 -10.32
N VAL A 2 -8.18 15.71 -9.07
CA VAL A 2 -7.55 14.97 -7.98
C VAL A 2 -8.65 14.53 -7.02
N THR A 3 -8.65 13.27 -6.62
CA THR A 3 -9.49 12.73 -5.56
C THR A 3 -8.62 12.06 -4.51
N SER A 4 -9.10 12.04 -3.27
CA SER A 4 -8.48 11.32 -2.16
C SER A 4 -9.43 10.29 -1.60
N PHE A 5 -8.89 9.18 -1.11
CA PHE A 5 -9.65 8.14 -0.41
C PHE A 5 -8.85 7.59 0.78
N PRO A 6 -9.52 7.01 1.80
CA PRO A 6 -8.86 6.64 3.05
C PRO A 6 -7.75 5.60 2.86
N ALA A 7 -6.68 5.76 3.63
CA ALA A 7 -5.63 4.76 3.87
C ALA A 7 -5.61 4.38 5.35
N ILE A 8 -5.03 3.23 5.68
CA ILE A 8 -4.91 2.76 7.08
C ILE A 8 -3.43 2.77 7.46
N HIS A 9 -3.02 3.82 8.17
CA HIS A 9 -1.63 3.98 8.57
C HIS A 9 -1.46 4.81 9.85
N ILE A 10 -1.07 4.14 10.94
CA ILE A 10 -0.77 4.66 12.30
C ILE A 10 -1.92 5.42 12.99
N ARG A 11 -2.45 6.48 12.38
CA ARG A 11 -3.51 7.36 12.91
C ARG A 11 -4.49 7.73 11.80
N ASP A 12 -5.70 8.11 12.18
CA ASP A 12 -6.71 8.60 11.26
C ASP A 12 -6.23 9.88 10.57
N GLY A 13 -6.41 9.94 9.24
CA GLY A 13 -6.05 11.08 8.41
C GLY A 13 -5.22 10.72 7.17
N SER A 14 -4.56 9.57 7.18
CA SER A 14 -3.82 9.06 6.03
C SER A 14 -4.75 8.80 4.84
N VAL A 15 -4.33 9.21 3.64
CA VAL A 15 -5.11 9.06 2.40
C VAL A 15 -4.22 8.63 1.24
N SER A 16 -4.82 7.96 0.28
CA SER A 16 -4.28 7.75 -1.06
C SER A 16 -4.90 8.77 -2.03
N PHE A 17 -4.26 8.98 -3.18
CA PHE A 17 -4.73 9.92 -4.20
C PHE A 17 -4.88 9.25 -5.56
N ARG A 18 -5.87 9.71 -6.32
CA ARG A 18 -6.00 9.46 -7.75
C ARG A 18 -5.99 10.78 -8.51
N LEU A 19 -5.14 10.85 -9.54
CA LEU A 19 -5.07 11.95 -10.48
C LEU A 19 -5.59 11.46 -11.83
N ASP A 20 -6.68 12.05 -12.32
CA ASP A 20 -7.16 11.84 -13.69
C ASP A 20 -6.89 13.11 -14.53
N TRP A 21 -6.14 12.99 -15.62
CA TRP A 21 -5.77 14.11 -16.49
C TRP A 21 -5.62 13.68 -17.95
N LYS A 22 -6.31 14.40 -18.86
CA LYS A 22 -6.27 14.16 -20.32
C LYS A 22 -6.51 12.69 -20.72
N GLY A 23 -7.45 12.02 -20.05
CA GLY A 23 -7.77 10.62 -20.33
C GLY A 23 -6.79 9.60 -19.74
N LEU A 24 -5.76 10.06 -19.02
CA LEU A 24 -4.84 9.22 -18.25
C LEU A 24 -5.14 9.31 -16.76
N SER A 25 -4.66 8.32 -16.02
CA SER A 25 -4.88 8.18 -14.58
C SER A 25 -3.63 7.66 -13.85
N PHE A 26 -3.36 8.26 -12.70
CA PHE A 26 -2.24 7.89 -11.82
C PHE A 26 -2.75 7.76 -10.39
N VAL A 27 -2.43 6.65 -9.73
CA VAL A 27 -2.80 6.40 -8.34
C VAL A 27 -1.55 6.36 -7.47
N PHE A 28 -1.53 7.21 -6.45
CA PHE A 28 -0.52 7.23 -5.40
C PHE A 28 -1.12 6.68 -4.10
N GLY A 29 -0.70 5.50 -3.69
CA GLY A 29 -1.23 4.84 -2.49
C GLY A 29 -0.80 5.44 -1.17
N GLY A 30 0.37 6.08 -1.12
CA GLY A 30 1.00 6.43 0.15
C GLY A 30 1.29 5.19 0.98
N ASP A 31 1.37 5.37 2.29
CA ASP A 31 1.61 4.30 3.25
C ASP A 31 0.27 3.76 3.76
N SER A 32 0.11 2.44 3.73
CA SER A 32 -1.11 1.77 4.18
C SER A 32 -0.90 0.26 4.35
N VAL A 33 -1.58 -0.33 5.33
CA VAL A 33 -1.92 -1.77 5.25
C VAL A 33 -2.93 -2.00 4.13
N PRO A 34 -3.05 -3.24 3.60
CA PRO A 34 -4.01 -3.53 2.54
C PRO A 34 -5.44 -3.18 2.94
N ASN A 35 -6.16 -2.47 2.07
CA ASN A 35 -7.53 -2.04 2.34
C ASN A 35 -8.42 -2.13 1.08
N LYS A 36 -9.74 -2.18 1.29
CA LYS A 36 -10.73 -2.34 0.19
C LYS A 36 -10.96 -1.06 -0.60
N TRP A 37 -10.69 0.12 -0.03
CA TRP A 37 -10.85 1.39 -0.74
C TRP A 37 -9.84 1.49 -1.88
N PHE A 38 -8.58 1.16 -1.63
CA PHE A 38 -7.56 1.18 -2.66
C PHE A 38 -7.91 0.28 -3.84
N ALA A 39 -8.26 -0.98 -3.59
CA ALA A 39 -8.65 -1.91 -4.65
C ALA A 39 -9.84 -1.42 -5.50
N LYS A 40 -10.75 -0.64 -4.91
CA LYS A 40 -11.90 -0.07 -5.61
C LYS A 40 -11.53 1.18 -6.41
N GLU A 41 -10.89 2.16 -5.76
CA GLU A 41 -10.68 3.49 -6.32
C GLU A 41 -9.49 3.53 -7.31
N ALA A 42 -8.53 2.61 -7.15
CA ALA A 42 -7.40 2.45 -8.06
C ALA A 42 -7.73 1.64 -9.33
N LYS A 43 -8.92 1.04 -9.40
CA LYS A 43 -9.27 0.12 -10.48
C LYS A 43 -9.25 0.80 -11.85
N GLY A 44 -8.61 0.14 -12.82
CA GLY A 44 -8.47 0.59 -14.19
C GLY A 44 -7.57 1.81 -14.37
N ALA A 45 -6.74 2.13 -13.38
CA ALA A 45 -5.78 3.23 -13.51
C ALA A 45 -4.58 2.83 -14.37
N ASP A 46 -4.02 3.78 -15.13
CA ASP A 46 -2.91 3.53 -16.06
C ASP A 46 -1.60 3.26 -15.33
N VAL A 47 -1.39 3.94 -14.21
CA VAL A 47 -0.23 3.73 -13.33
C VAL A 47 -0.70 3.70 -11.89
N VAL A 48 -0.27 2.67 -11.16
CA VAL A 48 -0.62 2.46 -9.76
C VAL A 48 0.64 2.25 -8.93
N VAL A 49 0.81 3.08 -7.90
CA VAL A 49 1.89 2.98 -6.92
C VAL A 49 1.27 2.67 -5.56
N HIS A 50 1.80 1.68 -4.86
CA HIS A 50 1.40 1.33 -3.49
C HIS A 50 2.63 0.93 -2.69
N GLU A 51 2.58 1.16 -1.37
CA GLU A 51 3.54 0.60 -0.42
C GLU A 51 3.79 -0.90 -0.67
N CYS A 52 5.06 -1.28 -0.71
CA CYS A 52 5.53 -2.65 -0.79
C CYS A 52 6.72 -2.79 0.16
N PHE A 53 6.45 -3.20 1.38
CA PHE A 53 7.44 -3.29 2.44
C PHE A 53 8.26 -4.58 2.33
N PHE A 54 9.34 -4.68 3.11
CA PHE A 54 10.23 -5.84 3.12
C PHE A 54 9.52 -7.13 3.57
N THR A 55 10.08 -8.29 3.24
CA THR A 55 9.68 -9.55 3.91
C THR A 55 10.16 -9.55 5.38
N PRO A 56 9.56 -10.37 6.26
CA PRO A 56 10.03 -10.52 7.64
C PRO A 56 11.54 -10.81 7.71
N GLU A 57 12.05 -11.70 6.87
CA GLU A 57 13.47 -12.13 6.87
C GLU A 57 14.40 -11.00 6.42
N GLN A 58 14.00 -10.22 5.43
CA GLN A 58 14.74 -9.03 5.01
C GLN A 58 14.77 -8.00 6.15
N TRP A 59 13.63 -7.76 6.79
CA TRP A 59 13.55 -6.80 7.89
C TRP A 59 14.36 -7.22 9.12
N MET A 60 14.41 -8.52 9.43
CA MET A 60 15.32 -9.06 10.46
C MET A 60 16.78 -8.72 10.16
N ARG A 61 17.23 -8.89 8.90
CA ARG A 61 18.62 -8.60 8.50
C ARG A 61 18.94 -7.12 8.52
N ILE A 62 17.98 -6.27 8.16
CA ILE A 62 18.17 -4.81 8.07
C ILE A 62 18.08 -4.16 9.45
N ALA A 63 17.07 -4.52 10.24
CA ALA A 63 16.72 -3.84 11.49
C ALA A 63 17.12 -4.63 12.76
N GLY A 64 17.58 -5.88 12.62
CA GLY A 64 18.00 -6.72 13.76
C GLY A 64 16.84 -7.24 14.63
N PHE A 65 15.61 -7.18 14.13
CA PHE A 65 14.44 -7.60 14.90
C PHE A 65 14.38 -9.12 15.05
N PRO A 66 13.88 -9.65 16.17
CA PRO A 66 13.46 -11.05 16.21
C PRO A 66 12.27 -11.27 15.25
N TYR A 67 12.11 -12.50 14.74
CA TYR A 67 11.12 -12.81 13.69
C TYR A 67 9.70 -12.33 14.02
N LYS A 68 9.25 -12.49 15.27
CA LYS A 68 7.91 -12.09 15.68
C LYS A 68 7.66 -10.59 15.48
N GLN A 69 8.62 -9.75 15.88
CA GLN A 69 8.54 -8.31 15.70
C GLN A 69 8.67 -7.94 14.22
N ALA A 70 9.56 -8.60 13.49
CA ALA A 70 9.69 -8.37 12.05
C ALA A 70 8.40 -8.69 11.29
N TYR A 71 7.79 -9.86 11.55
CA TYR A 71 6.50 -10.24 11.00
C TYR A 71 5.40 -9.24 11.34
N TRP A 72 5.35 -8.77 12.58
CA TRP A 72 4.37 -7.76 12.98
C TRP A 72 4.52 -6.47 12.19
N VAL A 73 5.75 -5.97 12.03
CA VAL A 73 6.04 -4.78 11.25
C VAL A 73 5.64 -5.00 9.78
N THR A 74 6.15 -6.04 9.15
CA THR A 74 6.02 -6.20 7.70
C THR A 74 4.63 -6.62 7.24
N SER A 75 3.92 -7.42 8.05
CA SER A 75 2.72 -8.16 7.61
C SER A 75 1.43 -7.74 8.31
N VAL A 76 1.52 -7.01 9.43
CA VAL A 76 0.35 -6.58 10.20
C VAL A 76 0.14 -5.07 10.12
N ILE A 77 1.21 -4.27 10.11
CA ILE A 77 1.13 -2.80 10.10
C ILE A 77 1.57 -2.16 8.76
N HIS A 78 2.20 -2.94 7.88
CA HIS A 78 2.62 -2.55 6.53
C HIS A 78 2.04 -3.50 5.48
N THR A 79 2.17 -3.13 4.21
CA THR A 79 1.82 -4.01 3.08
C THR A 79 3.04 -4.86 2.67
N PRO A 80 3.06 -6.18 2.91
CA PRO A 80 4.16 -7.05 2.49
C PRO A 80 4.11 -7.31 0.97
N PRO A 81 5.16 -7.87 0.35
CA PRO A 81 5.22 -8.07 -1.11
C PRO A 81 4.08 -8.93 -1.66
N GLN A 82 3.65 -9.95 -0.92
CA GLN A 82 2.50 -10.79 -1.30
C GLN A 82 1.18 -10.02 -1.20
N GLY A 83 1.05 -9.14 -0.20
CA GLY A 83 -0.09 -8.24 -0.05
C GLY A 83 -0.18 -7.25 -1.20
N PHE A 84 0.95 -6.64 -1.56
CA PHE A 84 1.07 -5.78 -2.74
C PHE A 84 0.65 -6.52 -4.02
N GLY A 85 1.22 -7.71 -4.26
CA GLY A 85 0.90 -8.50 -5.46
C GLY A 85 -0.59 -8.84 -5.56
N LYS A 86 -1.23 -9.17 -4.42
CA LYS A 86 -2.68 -9.42 -4.38
C LYS A 86 -3.50 -8.16 -4.66
N LEU A 87 -3.10 -7.02 -4.11
CA LEU A 87 -3.75 -5.74 -4.38
C LEU A 87 -3.64 -5.35 -5.85
N MET A 88 -2.46 -5.49 -6.44
CA MET A 88 -2.22 -5.19 -7.85
C MET A 88 -2.98 -6.13 -8.80
N SER A 89 -3.27 -7.36 -8.38
CA SER A 89 -4.12 -8.26 -9.17
C SER A 89 -5.61 -7.89 -9.17
N MET A 90 -6.02 -6.88 -8.40
CA MET A 90 -7.42 -6.47 -8.23
C MET A 90 -7.73 -5.09 -8.82
N VAL A 91 -6.71 -4.33 -9.20
CA VAL A 91 -6.81 -2.97 -9.75
C VAL A 91 -6.68 -2.98 -11.26
#